data_AF-A0AAJ4SKE3-F1
#
_entry.id   AF-A0AAJ4SKE3-F1
#
_cell.length_a   1.000
_cell.length_b   1.000
_cell.length_c   1.000
_cell.angle_alpha   90.00
_cell.angle_beta   90.00
_cell.angle_gamma   90.00
#
_symmetry.space_group_name_H-M   'P 1'
#
loop_
_entity.id
_entity.type
_entity.pdbx_description
1 polymer ?
#
loop_
_entity_poly.entity_id
_entity_poly.type
_entity_poly.pdbx_seq_one_letter_code
_entity_poly.pdbx_strand_id
1 'polypeptide(L)'
;MTLNYLKINKYEDVDLQDILNDFIHHFTKGYSIVKIKHKNIQTLNVKFHKNNLPHLLGLHYTQNKKVSAKKIIGNIASGKITHETIKKHHNYKDIKERLLNYNFLHKCFIDKNIKLCVVVPKNAINPNKIDIAFLDNEKMMFLGLRKGEYDQFYYPATMYVLGKNSKYNSLKRSHIAEVEWISESNN
;
A
#
# COMPACT_ATOMS: atom_id res chain seq x y z
N MET A 1 2.92 -20.98 -13.63
CA MET A 1 3.51 -20.82 -12.28
C MET A 1 2.58 -19.96 -11.46
N THR A 2 1.91 -20.53 -10.47
CA THR A 2 1.17 -19.77 -9.46
C THR A 2 2.22 -19.08 -8.58
N LEU A 3 2.30 -17.75 -8.64
CA LEU A 3 3.10 -16.97 -7.71
C LEU A 3 2.50 -17.18 -6.32
N ASN A 4 3.18 -17.96 -5.49
CA ASN A 4 2.74 -18.24 -4.13
C ASN A 4 3.23 -17.10 -3.24
N TYR A 5 2.32 -16.24 -2.83
CA TYR A 5 2.56 -15.12 -1.91
C TYR A 5 1.65 -15.25 -0.70
N LEU A 6 2.00 -14.57 0.40
CA LEU A 6 1.28 -14.62 1.67
C LEU A 6 -0.21 -14.29 1.51
N LYS A 7 -1.08 -15.08 2.15
CA LYS A 7 -2.52 -14.86 2.18
C LYS A 7 -3.00 -14.67 3.61
N ILE A 8 -3.47 -13.47 3.93
CA ILE A 8 -4.15 -13.17 5.19
C ILE A 8 -5.67 -13.26 4.96
N ASN A 9 -6.32 -14.29 5.51
CA ASN A 9 -7.76 -14.48 5.38
C ASN A 9 -8.50 -14.14 6.68
N LYS A 10 -7.83 -14.29 7.82
CA LYS A 10 -8.35 -13.99 9.16
C LYS A 10 -7.25 -13.39 10.05
N TYR A 11 -7.63 -12.95 11.24
CA TYR A 11 -6.72 -12.24 12.15
C TYR A 11 -5.56 -13.11 12.63
N GLU A 12 -5.79 -14.42 12.75
CA GLU A 12 -4.81 -15.40 13.21
C GLU A 12 -3.71 -15.65 12.17
N ASP A 13 -3.95 -15.27 10.91
CA ASP A 13 -2.95 -15.39 9.83
C ASP A 13 -1.96 -14.21 9.82
N VAL A 14 -2.16 -13.20 10.67
CA VAL A 14 -1.34 -11.99 10.69
C VAL A 14 -0.03 -12.24 11.43
N ASP A 15 1.04 -12.46 10.66
CA ASP A 15 2.42 -12.42 11.15
C ASP A 15 3.19 -11.26 10.52
N LEU A 16 3.79 -10.39 11.35
CA LEU A 16 4.48 -9.20 10.85
C LEU A 16 5.81 -9.51 10.16
N GLN A 17 6.51 -10.57 10.55
CA GLN A 17 7.75 -10.99 9.90
C GLN A 17 7.43 -11.61 8.53
N ASP A 18 6.40 -12.42 8.44
CA ASP A 18 5.95 -12.99 7.16
C ASP A 18 5.49 -11.88 6.21
N ILE A 19 4.69 -10.93 6.68
CA ILE A 19 4.28 -9.76 5.88
C ILE A 19 5.49 -8.95 5.40
N LEU A 20 6.49 -8.75 6.26
CA LEU A 20 7.71 -8.03 5.89
C LEU A 20 8.51 -8.77 4.81
N ASN A 21 8.71 -10.07 4.99
CA ASN A 21 9.47 -10.92 4.07
C ASN A 21 8.78 -10.99 2.71
N ASP A 22 7.47 -11.24 2.71
CA ASP A 22 6.63 -11.25 1.52
C ASP A 22 6.69 -9.91 0.79
N PHE A 23 6.54 -8.80 1.53
CA PHE A 23 6.57 -7.46 0.94
C PHE A 23 7.90 -7.16 0.26
N ILE A 24 9.01 -7.49 0.92
CA ILE A 24 10.35 -7.31 0.36
C ILE A 24 10.50 -8.18 -0.89
N HIS A 25 10.10 -9.45 -0.81
CA HIS A 25 10.28 -10.40 -1.88
C HIS A 25 9.52 -10.00 -3.15
N HIS A 26 8.26 -9.59 -3.01
CA HIS A 26 7.37 -9.38 -4.15
C HIS A 26 7.32 -7.94 -4.67
N PHE A 27 7.57 -6.93 -3.83
CA PHE A 27 7.34 -5.54 -4.25
C PHE A 27 8.62 -4.68 -4.32
N THR A 28 9.75 -5.10 -3.75
CA THR A 28 10.93 -4.19 -3.63
C THR A 28 12.07 -4.44 -4.63
N LYS A 29 11.93 -5.43 -5.51
CA LYS A 29 12.99 -5.86 -6.47
C LYS A 29 12.75 -5.35 -7.91
N GLY A 30 12.06 -4.23 -8.05
CA GLY A 30 11.61 -3.73 -9.33
C GLY A 30 10.54 -2.66 -9.16
N TYR A 31 9.75 -2.46 -10.21
CA TYR A 31 8.65 -1.52 -10.22
C TYR A 31 7.54 -1.99 -11.15
N SER A 32 6.33 -1.46 -10.96
CA SER A 32 5.19 -1.72 -11.85
C SER A 32 4.98 -0.57 -12.82
N ILE A 33 4.79 -0.85 -14.09
CA ILE A 33 4.23 0.11 -15.06
C ILE A 33 2.73 -0.08 -15.09
N VAL A 34 1.98 0.97 -14.78
CA VAL A 34 0.51 0.96 -14.74
C VAL A 34 -0.04 1.90 -15.79
N LYS A 35 -0.78 1.37 -16.76
CA LYS A 35 -1.47 2.17 -17.76
C LYS A 35 -2.90 2.46 -17.31
N ILE A 36 -3.31 3.73 -17.39
CA ILE A 36 -4.64 4.19 -16.98
C ILE A 36 -5.33 4.96 -18.10
N LYS A 37 -6.65 4.84 -18.20
CA LYS A 37 -7.50 5.55 -19.16
C LYS A 37 -7.86 6.95 -18.65
N HIS A 38 -6.86 7.77 -18.36
CA HIS A 38 -7.05 9.15 -17.92
C HIS A 38 -6.37 10.12 -18.91
N LYS A 39 -7.03 11.27 -19.18
CA LYS A 39 -6.61 12.19 -20.25
C LYS A 39 -5.20 12.78 -20.03
N ASN A 40 -4.88 13.14 -18.77
CA ASN A 40 -3.67 13.90 -18.46
C ASN A 40 -2.50 13.02 -17.98
N ILE A 41 -2.81 11.79 -17.55
CA ILE A 41 -1.81 10.86 -17.01
C ILE A 41 -2.21 9.51 -17.53
N GLN A 42 -1.36 8.90 -18.36
CA GLN A 42 -1.67 7.62 -19.01
C GLN A 42 -0.82 6.47 -18.47
N THR A 43 0.37 6.78 -17.95
CA THR A 43 1.33 5.77 -17.47
C THR A 43 1.90 6.19 -16.12
N LEU A 44 1.95 5.25 -15.18
CA LEU A 44 2.50 5.41 -13.84
C LEU A 44 3.60 4.38 -13.63
N ASN A 45 4.78 4.82 -13.22
CA ASN A 45 5.82 3.91 -12.75
C ASN A 45 5.71 3.83 -11.23
N VAL A 46 5.28 2.70 -10.68
CA VAL A 46 5.05 2.52 -9.23
C VAL A 46 6.20 1.71 -8.63
N LYS A 47 6.94 2.31 -7.70
CA LYS A 47 8.07 1.67 -7.02
C LYS A 47 7.79 1.55 -5.52
N PHE A 48 8.29 0.48 -4.91
CA PHE A 48 8.16 0.26 -3.47
C PHE A 48 9.52 0.26 -2.81
N HIS A 49 9.57 0.84 -1.62
CA HIS A 49 10.66 0.69 -0.67
C HIS A 49 10.14 -0.04 0.57
N LYS A 50 10.99 -0.87 1.19
CA LYS A 50 10.64 -1.54 2.45
C LYS A 50 10.14 -0.60 3.54
N ASN A 51 10.62 0.65 3.55
CA ASN A 51 10.20 1.68 4.50
C ASN A 51 8.78 2.22 4.25
N ASN A 52 8.13 1.88 3.13
CA ASN A 52 6.71 2.20 2.93
C ASN A 52 5.81 1.32 3.81
N LEU A 53 6.21 0.07 4.10
CA LEU A 53 5.37 -0.92 4.77
C LEU A 53 4.79 -0.42 6.12
N PRO A 54 5.56 0.23 7.03
CA PRO A 54 4.99 0.72 8.28
C PRO A 54 3.85 1.72 8.09
N HIS A 55 3.91 2.56 7.04
CA HIS A 55 2.84 3.52 6.73
C HIS A 55 1.62 2.84 6.12
N LEU A 56 1.83 1.85 5.24
CA LEU A 56 0.75 1.08 4.63
C LEU A 56 -0.06 0.32 5.69
N LEU A 57 0.63 -0.34 6.62
CA LEU A 57 0.02 -1.09 7.71
C LEU A 57 -0.44 -0.20 8.89
N GLY A 58 -0.14 1.10 8.87
CA GLY A 58 -0.47 2.04 9.94
C GLY A 58 0.33 1.81 11.23
N LEU A 59 1.42 1.05 11.19
CA LEU A 59 2.20 0.67 12.37
C LEU A 59 2.74 1.89 13.11
N HIS A 60 3.02 3.02 12.44
CA HIS A 60 3.47 4.25 13.10
C HIS A 60 2.48 4.79 14.15
N TYR A 61 1.18 4.42 14.10
CA TYR A 61 0.20 4.78 15.12
C TYR A 61 0.31 3.96 16.40
N THR A 62 1.01 2.82 16.36
CA THR A 62 1.25 1.94 17.52
C THR A 62 2.63 2.11 18.12
N GLN A 63 3.40 3.08 17.63
CA GLN A 63 4.76 3.34 18.05
C GLN A 63 4.87 4.76 18.61
N ASN A 64 5.92 5.01 19.40
CA ASN A 64 6.24 6.36 19.83
C ASN A 64 6.49 7.27 18.61
N LYS A 65 6.03 8.53 18.66
CA LYS A 65 6.07 9.48 17.53
C LYS A 65 7.45 9.68 16.87
N LYS A 66 8.54 9.35 17.57
CA LYS A 66 9.93 9.51 17.08
C LYS A 66 10.50 8.25 16.42
N VAL A 67 9.77 7.13 16.41
CA VAL A 67 10.27 5.88 15.82
C VAL A 67 10.14 5.94 14.30
N SER A 68 11.27 5.91 13.61
CA SER A 68 11.31 5.96 12.14
C SER A 68 10.82 4.66 11.51
N ALA A 69 10.32 4.71 10.27
CA ALA A 69 9.91 3.53 9.51
C ALA A 69 11.04 2.48 9.42
N LYS A 70 12.29 2.91 9.20
CA LYS A 70 13.47 2.03 9.20
C LYS A 70 13.64 1.29 10.53
N LYS A 71 13.41 1.98 11.65
CA LYS A 71 13.50 1.36 12.99
C LYS A 71 12.36 0.39 13.24
N ILE A 72 11.13 0.70 12.80
CA ILE A 72 9.98 -0.22 12.87
C ILE A 72 10.31 -1.51 12.11
N ILE A 73 10.83 -1.41 10.88
CA ILE A 73 11.23 -2.57 10.08
C ILE A 73 12.28 -3.42 10.78
N GLY A 74 13.33 -2.79 11.34
CA GLY A 74 14.35 -3.53 12.11
C GLY A 74 13.78 -4.20 13.38
N ASN A 75 12.81 -3.57 14.03
CA ASN A 75 12.16 -4.15 15.21
C ASN A 75 11.21 -5.32 14.84
N ILE A 76 10.55 -5.28 13.68
CA ILE A 76 9.78 -6.42 13.16
C ILE A 76 10.74 -7.57 12.84
N ALA A 77 11.80 -7.30 12.07
CA ALA A 77 12.78 -8.33 11.68
C ALA A 77 13.42 -9.03 12.90
N SER A 78 13.66 -8.30 13.98
CA SER A 78 14.21 -8.84 15.23
C SER A 78 13.18 -9.40 16.22
N GLY A 79 11.88 -9.44 15.87
CA GLY A 79 10.82 -9.95 16.73
C GLY A 79 10.46 -9.04 17.92
N LYS A 80 10.99 -7.81 17.99
CA LYS A 80 10.66 -6.83 19.03
C LYS A 80 9.27 -6.22 18.86
N ILE A 81 8.79 -6.15 17.61
CA ILE A 81 7.40 -5.79 17.27
C ILE A 81 6.79 -7.01 16.61
N THR A 82 5.80 -7.60 17.27
CA THR A 82 4.97 -8.72 16.76
C THR A 82 3.50 -8.33 16.76
N HIS A 83 2.65 -9.11 16.08
CA HIS A 83 1.20 -8.92 16.11
C HIS A 83 0.66 -8.90 17.56
N GLU A 84 1.13 -9.81 18.40
CA GLU A 84 0.74 -9.87 19.82
C GLU A 84 1.17 -8.64 20.63
N THR A 85 2.33 -8.05 20.34
CA THR A 85 2.74 -6.81 21.01
C THR A 85 1.87 -5.62 20.59
N ILE A 86 1.51 -5.51 19.30
CA ILE A 86 0.72 -4.37 18.80
C ILE A 86 -0.76 -4.48 19.18
N LYS A 87 -1.31 -5.70 19.34
CA LYS A 87 -2.70 -5.92 19.78
C LYS A 87 -3.02 -5.25 21.12
N LYS A 88 -2.02 -5.10 21.98
CA LYS A 88 -2.13 -4.48 23.30
C LYS A 88 -2.18 -2.94 23.25
N HIS A 89 -1.87 -2.34 22.11
CA HIS A 89 -1.83 -0.88 21.97
C HIS A 89 -3.24 -0.30 21.76
N HIS A 90 -3.53 0.87 22.36
CA HIS A 90 -4.86 1.50 22.28
C HIS A 90 -5.32 1.80 20.83
N ASN A 91 -4.38 2.21 19.96
CA ASN A 91 -4.65 2.44 18.52
C ASN A 91 -4.72 1.15 17.67
N TYR A 92 -4.65 -0.05 18.25
CA TYR A 92 -4.71 -1.29 17.47
C TYR A 92 -6.00 -1.38 16.63
N LYS A 93 -7.12 -0.95 17.21
CA LYS A 93 -8.44 -0.96 16.54
C LYS A 93 -8.45 -0.19 15.22
N ASP A 94 -7.62 0.86 15.11
CA ASP A 94 -7.57 1.71 13.92
C ASP A 94 -6.68 1.15 12.80
N ILE A 95 -5.79 0.20 13.14
CA ILE A 95 -4.83 -0.37 12.19
C ILE A 95 -5.14 -1.82 11.83
N LYS A 96 -5.94 -2.52 12.64
CA LYS A 96 -6.22 -3.95 12.48
C LYS A 96 -6.73 -4.31 11.08
N GLU A 97 -7.59 -3.45 10.50
CA GLU A 97 -8.13 -3.63 9.15
C GLU A 97 -7.06 -3.48 8.07
N ARG A 98 -6.04 -2.63 8.30
CA ARG A 98 -4.92 -2.48 7.37
C ARG A 98 -4.07 -3.75 7.31
N LEU A 99 -3.90 -4.42 8.45
CA LEU A 99 -3.18 -5.70 8.54
C LEU A 99 -3.94 -6.80 7.80
N LEU A 100 -5.25 -6.96 8.08
CA LEU A 100 -6.10 -7.94 7.39
C LEU A 100 -6.14 -7.75 5.88
N ASN A 101 -6.10 -6.49 5.43
CA ASN A 101 -6.20 -6.17 4.01
C ASN A 101 -4.84 -6.04 3.32
N TYR A 102 -3.76 -6.59 3.89
CA TYR A 102 -2.44 -6.66 3.23
C TYR A 102 -2.53 -7.25 1.81
N ASN A 103 -3.37 -8.29 1.64
CA ASN A 103 -3.64 -8.94 0.35
C ASN A 103 -4.04 -7.96 -0.77
N PHE A 104 -4.51 -6.75 -0.42
CA PHE A 104 -4.85 -5.72 -1.39
C PHE A 104 -3.66 -5.29 -2.25
N LEU A 105 -2.43 -5.31 -1.73
CA LEU A 105 -1.24 -5.02 -2.54
C LEU A 105 -1.05 -6.05 -3.65
N HIS A 106 -1.22 -7.34 -3.33
CA HIS A 106 -1.16 -8.41 -4.32
C HIS A 106 -2.27 -8.29 -5.36
N LYS A 107 -3.50 -7.98 -4.92
CA LYS A 107 -4.61 -7.70 -5.85
C LYS A 107 -4.28 -6.58 -6.83
N CYS A 108 -3.62 -5.52 -6.37
CA CYS A 108 -3.23 -4.38 -7.20
C CYS A 108 -2.16 -4.74 -8.24
N PHE A 109 -1.07 -5.41 -7.82
CA PHE A 109 0.15 -5.49 -8.64
C PHE A 109 0.52 -6.90 -9.13
N ILE A 110 0.12 -7.95 -8.41
CA ILE A 110 0.42 -9.34 -8.79
C ILE A 110 -0.76 -9.95 -9.55
N ASP A 111 -1.95 -9.96 -8.93
CA ASP A 111 -3.16 -10.51 -9.55
C ASP A 111 -3.75 -9.55 -10.60
N LYS A 112 -3.45 -8.25 -10.47
CA LYS A 112 -3.91 -7.19 -11.38
C LYS A 112 -5.44 -7.12 -11.48
N ASN A 113 -6.10 -7.41 -10.36
CA ASN A 113 -7.56 -7.48 -10.23
C ASN A 113 -8.20 -6.11 -10.01
N ILE A 114 -7.43 -5.11 -9.60
CA ILE A 114 -7.94 -3.76 -9.37
C ILE A 114 -8.03 -3.00 -10.69
N LYS A 115 -9.24 -2.58 -11.05
CA LYS A 115 -9.54 -1.92 -12.34
C LYS A 115 -9.82 -0.43 -12.23
N LEU A 116 -9.89 0.12 -11.02
CA LEU A 116 -10.26 1.52 -10.80
C LEU A 116 -9.14 2.28 -10.09
N CYS A 117 -8.94 3.51 -10.55
CA CYS A 117 -8.12 4.49 -9.86
C CYS A 117 -8.76 5.88 -9.86
N VAL A 118 -8.24 6.76 -9.03
CA VAL A 118 -8.53 8.19 -9.00
C VAL A 118 -7.21 8.92 -9.20
N VAL A 119 -7.19 9.86 -10.15
CA VAL A 119 -6.16 10.89 -10.20
C VAL A 119 -6.68 12.08 -9.40
N VAL A 120 -5.98 12.43 -8.32
CA VAL A 120 -6.44 13.47 -7.39
C VAL A 120 -6.21 14.84 -8.03
N PRO A 121 -7.26 15.67 -8.21
CA PRO A 121 -7.09 17.01 -8.76
C PRO A 121 -6.23 17.89 -7.85
N LYS A 122 -5.41 18.77 -8.43
CA LYS A 122 -4.53 19.70 -7.68
C LYS A 122 -5.29 20.55 -6.65
N ASN A 123 -6.53 20.93 -6.96
CA ASN A 123 -7.37 21.79 -6.12
C ASN A 123 -8.20 21.00 -5.09
N ALA A 124 -8.08 19.67 -5.03
CA ALA A 124 -8.79 18.88 -4.06
C ALA A 124 -8.14 19.01 -2.66
N ILE A 125 -8.96 19.05 -1.61
CA ILE A 125 -8.46 18.95 -0.24
C ILE A 125 -7.73 17.61 -0.12
N ASN A 126 -6.41 17.62 0.10
CA ASN A 126 -5.57 16.42 0.03
C ASN A 126 -4.45 16.46 1.09
N PRO A 127 -4.79 16.30 2.40
CA PRO A 127 -3.82 16.43 3.49
C PRO A 127 -2.74 15.35 3.42
N ASN A 128 -3.09 14.19 2.86
CA ASN A 128 -2.17 13.08 2.64
C ASN A 128 -1.38 13.23 1.33
N LYS A 129 -1.45 14.36 0.62
CA LYS A 129 -0.71 14.65 -0.62
C LYS A 129 -0.70 13.48 -1.62
N ILE A 130 -1.81 12.75 -1.72
CA ILE A 130 -1.95 11.59 -2.61
C ILE A 130 -2.19 12.08 -4.02
N ASP A 131 -1.37 11.67 -4.97
CA ASP A 131 -1.56 12.05 -6.38
C ASP A 131 -2.51 11.09 -7.08
N ILE A 132 -2.41 9.80 -6.75
CA ILE A 132 -3.19 8.73 -7.37
C ILE A 132 -3.65 7.73 -6.31
N ALA A 133 -4.86 7.22 -6.43
CA ALA A 133 -5.37 6.19 -5.55
C ALA A 133 -5.94 5.00 -6.33
N PHE A 134 -5.57 3.77 -5.95
CA PHE A 134 -6.20 2.55 -6.45
C PHE A 134 -7.35 2.16 -5.54
N LEU A 135 -8.44 1.67 -6.14
CA LEU A 135 -9.72 1.53 -5.46
C LEU A 135 -10.38 0.19 -5.77
N ASP A 136 -10.75 -0.53 -4.71
CA ASP A 136 -11.68 -1.67 -4.77
C ASP A 136 -13.04 -1.19 -4.30
N ASN A 137 -14.05 -1.18 -5.19
CA ASN A 137 -15.39 -0.73 -4.82
C ASN A 137 -16.12 -1.74 -3.92
N GLU A 138 -15.79 -3.04 -3.99
CA GLU A 138 -16.47 -4.06 -3.20
C GLU A 138 -16.06 -3.96 -1.73
N LYS A 139 -14.74 -3.85 -1.50
CA LYS A 139 -14.18 -3.75 -0.14
C LYS A 139 -13.95 -2.31 0.33
N MET A 140 -14.26 -1.32 -0.51
CA MET A 140 -13.93 0.09 -0.30
C MET A 140 -12.44 0.31 0.02
N MET A 141 -11.57 -0.58 -0.46
CA MET A 141 -10.13 -0.50 -0.19
C MET A 141 -9.50 0.60 -1.01
N PHE A 142 -8.57 1.31 -0.36
CA PHE A 142 -7.84 2.42 -0.93
C PHE A 142 -6.34 2.20 -0.75
N LEU A 143 -5.59 2.39 -1.83
CA LEU A 143 -4.13 2.49 -1.81
C LEU A 143 -3.74 3.84 -2.42
N GLY A 144 -3.22 4.73 -1.59
CA GLY A 144 -2.76 6.05 -2.02
C GLY A 144 -1.30 6.02 -2.42
N LEU A 145 -1.01 6.57 -3.60
CA LEU A 145 0.31 6.74 -4.19
C LEU A 145 0.68 8.22 -4.24
N ARG A 146 1.95 8.53 -3.97
CA ARG A 146 2.53 9.87 -4.11
C ARG A 146 3.60 9.88 -5.19
N LYS A 147 3.65 10.92 -6.01
CA LYS A 147 4.74 11.13 -6.94
C LYS A 147 6.01 11.46 -6.15
N GLY A 148 7.14 10.85 -6.52
CA GLY A 148 8.44 11.21 -6.00
C GLY A 148 8.78 12.66 -6.35
N GLU A 149 9.45 13.36 -5.44
CA GLU A 149 9.87 14.76 -5.67
C GLU A 149 11.07 14.83 -6.63
N TYR A 150 11.89 13.77 -6.67
CA TYR A 150 13.17 13.75 -7.38
C TYR A 150 13.24 12.70 -8.51
N ASP A 151 12.15 11.99 -8.78
CA ASP A 151 12.10 10.95 -9.80
C ASP A 151 10.73 10.91 -10.51
N GLN A 152 10.59 10.00 -11.48
CA GLN A 152 9.35 9.78 -12.22
C GLN A 152 8.49 8.64 -11.63
N PHE A 153 8.79 8.19 -10.42
CA PHE A 153 8.09 7.10 -9.76
C PHE A 153 6.96 7.61 -8.85
N TYR A 154 6.01 6.73 -8.61
CA TYR A 154 4.97 6.85 -7.61
C TYR A 154 5.23 5.83 -6.50
N TYR A 155 5.10 6.28 -5.26
CA TYR A 155 5.37 5.47 -4.08
C TYR A 155 4.10 5.26 -3.25
N PRO A 156 3.82 4.04 -2.79
CA PRO A 156 2.76 3.78 -1.82
C PRO A 156 2.97 4.56 -0.53
N ALA A 157 1.96 5.32 -0.13
CA ALA A 157 2.02 6.20 1.04
C ALA A 157 1.02 5.83 2.14
N THR A 158 -0.13 5.24 1.78
CA THR A 158 -1.13 4.82 2.76
C THR A 158 -2.08 3.79 2.17
N MET A 159 -2.60 2.90 3.00
CA MET A 159 -3.59 1.89 2.63
C MET A 159 -4.64 1.71 3.73
N TYR A 160 -5.93 1.81 3.40
CA TYR A 160 -7.03 1.66 4.38
C TYR A 160 -8.38 1.45 3.69
N VAL A 161 -9.38 1.02 4.47
CA VAL A 161 -10.79 0.99 4.05
C VAL A 161 -11.36 2.40 4.11
N LEU A 162 -11.95 2.89 3.01
CA LEU A 162 -12.60 4.20 2.98
C LEU A 162 -13.88 4.20 3.79
N GLY A 163 -14.02 5.20 4.66
CA GLY A 163 -15.30 5.50 5.30
C GLY A 163 -16.33 6.00 4.28
N LYS A 164 -17.62 5.88 4.61
CA LYS A 164 -18.75 6.33 3.78
C LYS A 164 -18.62 7.81 3.37
N ASN A 165 -18.15 8.66 4.28
CA ASN A 165 -18.00 10.11 4.07
C ASN A 165 -16.63 10.50 3.48
N SER A 166 -15.87 9.53 2.95
CA SER A 166 -14.58 9.84 2.35
C SER A 166 -14.77 10.67 1.09
N LYS A 167 -14.09 11.82 1.01
CA LYS A 167 -14.05 12.67 -0.19
C LYS A 167 -13.56 11.93 -1.45
N TYR A 168 -12.78 10.87 -1.29
CA TYR A 168 -12.34 10.06 -2.43
C TYR A 168 -13.51 9.30 -3.10
N ASN A 169 -14.65 9.16 -2.40
CA ASN A 169 -15.85 8.54 -2.95
C ASN A 169 -16.49 9.39 -4.06
N SER A 170 -16.40 10.72 -3.99
CA SER A 170 -16.96 11.64 -4.99
C SER A 170 -16.01 11.99 -6.12
N LEU A 171 -14.73 11.60 -6.04
CA LEU A 171 -13.76 11.89 -7.10
C LEU A 171 -14.00 11.02 -8.33
N LYS A 172 -13.81 11.63 -9.51
CA LYS A 172 -13.96 10.97 -10.81
C LYS A 172 -13.02 9.77 -10.92
N ARG A 173 -13.59 8.60 -11.21
CA ARG A 173 -12.85 7.35 -11.42
C ARG A 173 -12.29 7.29 -12.83
N SER A 174 -11.14 6.65 -12.96
CA SER A 174 -10.53 6.23 -14.21
C SER A 174 -10.26 4.72 -14.16
N HIS A 175 -10.09 4.11 -15.33
CA HIS A 175 -9.82 2.68 -15.42
C HIS A 175 -8.33 2.40 -15.51
N ILE A 176 -7.87 1.42 -14.73
CA ILE A 176 -6.57 0.78 -14.92
C ILE A 176 -6.72 -0.21 -16.09
N ALA A 177 -5.98 0.03 -17.17
CA ALA A 177 -5.99 -0.80 -18.36
C ALA A 177 -5.02 -1.97 -18.24
N GLU A 178 -3.83 -1.72 -17.71
CA GLU A 178 -2.75 -2.68 -17.68
C GLU A 178 -1.84 -2.44 -16.48
N VAL A 179 -1.28 -3.53 -15.94
CA VAL A 179 -0.23 -3.52 -14.93
C VAL A 179 0.84 -4.51 -15.36
N GLU A 180 2.06 -4.03 -15.52
CA GLU A 180 3.23 -4.82 -15.90
C GLU A 180 4.31 -4.69 -14.83
N TRP A 181 4.99 -5.79 -14.50
CA TRP A 181 6.08 -5.79 -13.53
C TRP A 181 7.43 -5.79 -14.27
N ILE A 182 8.30 -4.85 -13.93
CA ILE A 182 9.66 -4.76 -14.43
C ILE A 182 10.61 -5.10 -13.28
N SER A 183 11.30 -6.22 -13.40
CA SER A 183 12.35 -6.60 -12.44
C SER A 183 13.59 -5.74 -12.66
N GLU A 184 14.17 -5.22 -11.59
CA GLU A 184 15.48 -4.59 -11.64
C GLU A 184 16.53 -5.71 -11.55
N SER A 185 17.30 -5.91 -12.63
CA SER A 185 18.47 -6.79 -12.60
C SER A 185 19.45 -6.22 -11.58
N ASN A 186 19.91 -7.05 -10.64
CA ASN A 186 21.06 -6.69 -9.82
C ASN A 186 22.28 -6.60 -10.75
N ASN A 187 22.72 -5.39 -11.07
CA ASN A 187 24.11 -5.16 -11.48
C ASN A 187 25.02 -5.28 -10.26
#